data_AF-A0A7V3H4W4-F1
#
_entry.id   AF-A0A7V3H4W4-F1
#
_cell.length_a   1.000
_cell.length_b   1.000
_cell.length_c   1.000
_cell.angle_alpha   90.00
_cell.angle_beta   90.00
_cell.angle_gamma   90.00
#
_symmetry.space_group_name_H-M   'P 1'
#
loop_
_entity.id
_entity.type
_entity.pdbx_description
1 polymer ?
#
loop_
_entity_poly.entity_id
_entity_poly.type
_entity_poly.pdbx_seq_one_letter_code
_entity_poly.pdbx_strand_id
1 'polypeptide(L)'
;PAAATARPPAPSPPKVLVLDVETQRSAEEVGGWEHPGAMGLAVAAVHDFATGISRVYLERDAPALMADLASADLVVGFNLRRFDYGVLQPYAASDLNSLPTLDMLEQIHARLGFRLSLGHLAEETLRAAKTADGLQALAWWKAGEVQKVIAYCAADVQLTAALYRFGREHGYLLYRDREGRAVRVPVDFGQKSVRNPPADRL
;
A
#
# COMPACT_ATOMS: atom_id res chain seq x y z
N PRO A 1 -37.47 40.02 -5.25
CA PRO A 1 -36.87 38.70 -5.57
C PRO A 1 -35.53 38.52 -4.85
N ALA A 2 -35.49 37.66 -3.83
CA ALA A 2 -34.25 37.32 -3.13
C ALA A 2 -33.42 36.36 -3.99
N ALA A 3 -32.18 36.74 -4.30
CA ALA A 3 -31.24 35.89 -5.02
C ALA A 3 -30.88 34.68 -4.14
N ALA A 4 -31.20 33.48 -4.61
CA ALA A 4 -30.77 32.24 -3.98
C ALA A 4 -29.25 32.13 -4.10
N THR A 5 -28.55 32.30 -2.98
CA THR A 5 -27.12 32.00 -2.88
C THR A 5 -26.91 30.50 -3.05
N ALA A 6 -26.25 30.10 -4.13
CA ALA A 6 -25.89 28.71 -4.36
C ALA A 6 -25.02 28.19 -3.21
N ARG A 7 -25.38 27.03 -2.65
CA ARG A 7 -24.60 26.36 -1.61
C ARG A 7 -23.23 25.98 -2.19
N PRO A 8 -22.10 26.22 -1.49
CA PRO A 8 -20.79 25.79 -1.97
C PRO A 8 -20.79 24.26 -2.22
N PRO A 9 -20.02 23.78 -3.20
CA PRO A 9 -19.91 22.35 -3.49
C PRO A 9 -19.45 21.61 -2.23
N ALA A 10 -19.97 20.41 -2.01
CA ALA A 10 -19.50 19.55 -0.95
C ALA A 10 -18.00 19.27 -1.16
N PRO A 11 -17.19 19.16 -0.08
CA PRO A 11 -15.78 18.82 -0.23
C PRO A 11 -15.64 17.48 -0.95
N SER A 12 -14.68 17.39 -1.87
CA SER A 12 -14.32 16.13 -2.52
C SER A 12 -13.84 15.13 -1.47
N PRO A 13 -14.10 13.82 -1.66
CA PRO A 13 -13.52 12.80 -0.79
C PRO A 13 -12.00 12.92 -0.80
N PRO A 14 -11.31 12.58 0.31
CA PRO A 14 -9.85 12.66 0.38
C PRO A 14 -9.21 11.76 -0.68
N LYS A 15 -8.15 12.25 -1.34
CA LYS A 15 -7.35 11.50 -2.31
C LYS A 15 -6.43 10.54 -1.56
N VAL A 16 -6.88 9.30 -1.43
CA VAL A 16 -6.08 8.21 -0.84
C VAL A 16 -5.43 7.42 -1.97
N LEU A 17 -4.09 7.39 -1.99
CA LEU A 17 -3.31 6.60 -2.95
C LEU A 17 -2.72 5.38 -2.26
N VAL A 18 -2.89 4.21 -2.87
CA VAL A 18 -2.20 2.98 -2.45
C VAL A 18 -0.96 2.81 -3.33
N LEU A 19 0.19 2.56 -2.73
CA LEU A 19 1.50 2.51 -3.40
C LEU A 19 2.21 1.18 -3.10
N ASP A 20 2.92 0.68 -4.11
CA ASP A 20 3.93 -0.37 -4.02
C ASP A 20 5.04 -0.12 -5.04
N VAL A 21 6.27 -0.58 -4.77
CA VAL A 21 7.41 -0.44 -5.68
C VAL A 21 8.22 -1.72 -5.84
N GLU A 22 8.70 -1.91 -7.06
CA GLU A 22 9.67 -2.93 -7.43
C GLU A 22 11.03 -2.30 -7.78
N THR A 23 12.10 -3.02 -7.47
CA THR A 23 13.47 -2.51 -7.56
C THR A 23 14.24 -3.07 -8.74
N GLN A 24 15.25 -2.32 -9.21
CA GLN A 24 16.12 -2.77 -10.30
C GLN A 24 17.25 -3.70 -9.82
N ARG A 25 17.66 -3.54 -8.56
CA ARG A 25 18.82 -4.18 -7.95
C ARG A 25 18.46 -4.72 -6.57
N SER A 26 19.04 -5.86 -6.19
CA SER A 26 18.90 -6.43 -4.85
C SER A 26 19.65 -5.61 -3.80
N ALA A 27 19.35 -5.86 -2.52
CA ALA A 27 20.15 -5.38 -1.39
C ALA A 27 21.62 -5.79 -1.52
N GLU A 28 21.91 -7.01 -1.98
CA GLU A 28 23.29 -7.50 -2.15
C GLU A 28 24.05 -6.69 -3.20
N GLU A 29 23.41 -6.34 -4.31
CA GLU A 29 24.00 -5.55 -5.39
C GLU A 29 24.32 -4.11 -4.98
N VAL A 30 23.63 -3.57 -3.98
CA VAL A 30 23.83 -2.20 -3.48
C VAL A 30 24.60 -2.14 -2.17
N GLY A 31 25.10 -3.28 -1.66
CA GLY A 31 25.90 -3.34 -0.44
C GLY A 31 25.11 -3.41 0.87
N GLY A 32 23.80 -3.66 0.81
CA GLY A 32 22.96 -3.95 1.98
C GLY A 32 21.62 -3.19 2.00
N TRP A 33 20.77 -3.55 2.95
CA TRP A 33 19.44 -2.95 3.15
C TRP A 33 19.47 -1.49 3.62
N GLU A 34 20.64 -0.98 4.02
CA GLU A 34 20.86 0.42 4.41
C GLU A 34 20.98 1.36 3.20
N HIS A 35 20.95 0.83 1.97
CA HIS A 35 21.10 1.58 0.72
C HIS A 35 19.90 1.45 -0.24
N PRO A 36 18.64 1.61 0.22
CA PRO A 36 17.48 1.40 -0.63
C PRO A 36 17.43 2.36 -1.83
N GLY A 37 17.89 3.61 -1.68
CA GLY A 37 17.96 4.57 -2.79
C GLY A 37 18.92 4.16 -3.91
N ALA A 38 19.88 3.30 -3.62
CA ALA A 38 20.77 2.75 -4.64
C ALA A 38 20.14 1.58 -5.41
N MET A 39 18.98 1.06 -5.01
CA MET A 39 18.34 -0.08 -5.67
C MET A 39 17.70 0.29 -7.01
N GLY A 40 17.30 1.56 -7.18
CA GLY A 40 16.64 2.06 -8.40
C GLY A 40 15.19 1.58 -8.54
N LEU A 41 14.37 2.39 -9.22
CA LEU A 41 12.96 2.09 -9.43
C LEU A 41 12.78 1.26 -10.70
N ALA A 42 12.30 0.02 -10.59
CA ALA A 42 11.90 -0.76 -11.76
C ALA A 42 10.46 -0.41 -12.18
N VAL A 43 9.53 -0.57 -11.25
CA VAL A 43 8.11 -0.28 -11.43
C VAL A 43 7.57 0.30 -10.13
N ALA A 44 6.70 1.31 -10.21
CA ALA A 44 5.78 1.64 -9.13
C ALA A 44 4.36 1.50 -9.64
N ALA A 45 3.48 0.94 -8.83
CA ALA A 45 2.05 0.93 -9.07
C ALA A 45 1.36 1.82 -8.04
N VAL A 46 0.35 2.56 -8.52
CA VAL A 46 -0.50 3.40 -7.67
C VAL A 46 -1.94 3.05 -7.94
N HIS A 47 -2.75 2.91 -6.89
CA HIS A 47 -4.20 2.80 -6.98
C HIS A 47 -4.87 3.94 -6.22
N ASP A 48 -5.66 4.72 -6.93
CA ASP A 48 -6.49 5.76 -6.32
C ASP A 48 -7.73 5.10 -5.72
N PHE A 49 -7.80 5.08 -4.39
CA PHE A 49 -8.84 4.36 -3.65
C PHE A 49 -10.25 4.95 -3.87
N ALA A 50 -10.35 6.25 -4.17
CA ALA A 50 -11.63 6.93 -4.36
C ALA A 50 -12.20 6.66 -5.77
N THR A 51 -11.35 6.65 -6.79
CA THR A 51 -11.76 6.48 -8.19
C THR A 51 -11.68 5.03 -8.68
N GLY A 52 -10.93 4.17 -7.98
CA GLY A 52 -10.63 2.80 -8.41
C GLY A 52 -9.63 2.72 -9.57
N ILE A 53 -9.04 3.83 -9.99
CA ILE A 53 -8.12 3.90 -11.12
C ILE A 53 -6.71 3.53 -10.66
N SER A 54 -6.07 2.61 -11.39
CA SER A 54 -4.67 2.24 -11.17
C SER A 54 -3.77 2.82 -12.25
N ARG A 55 -2.58 3.24 -11.87
CA ARG A 55 -1.53 3.75 -12.76
C ARG A 55 -0.22 3.02 -12.47
N VAL A 56 0.60 2.90 -13.50
CA VAL A 56 1.90 2.24 -13.44
C VAL A 56 2.93 3.23 -13.93
N TYR A 57 4.06 3.27 -13.22
CA TYR A 57 5.17 4.18 -13.47
C TYR A 57 6.44 3.35 -13.62
N LEU A 58 7.20 3.60 -14.68
CA LEU A 58 8.60 3.14 -14.78
C LEU A 58 9.52 4.25 -14.26
N GLU A 59 10.82 3.96 -14.17
CA GLU A 59 11.82 4.94 -13.71
C GLU A 59 11.72 6.29 -14.41
N ARG A 60 11.55 6.29 -15.75
CA ARG A 60 11.39 7.52 -16.55
C ARG A 60 10.17 8.35 -16.19
N ASP A 61 9.17 7.74 -15.55
CA ASP A 61 7.92 8.35 -15.16
C ASP A 61 7.96 8.82 -13.69
N ALA A 62 9.10 8.68 -13.00
CA ALA A 62 9.25 9.08 -11.60
C ALA A 62 8.81 10.53 -11.30
N PRO A 63 9.04 11.54 -12.16
CA PRO A 63 8.50 12.89 -11.93
C PRO A 63 6.96 12.91 -11.82
N ALA A 64 6.27 12.11 -12.63
CA ALA A 64 4.81 12.01 -12.57
C ALA A 64 4.34 11.26 -11.31
N LEU A 65 5.04 10.20 -10.91
CA LEU A 65 4.79 9.51 -9.64
C LEU A 65 4.93 10.47 -8.45
N MET A 66 6.00 11.26 -8.40
CA MET A 66 6.22 12.23 -7.31
C MET A 66 5.11 13.28 -7.25
N ALA A 67 4.64 13.75 -8.41
CA ALA A 67 3.50 14.67 -8.46
C ALA A 67 2.21 14.03 -7.93
N ASP A 68 1.96 12.76 -8.24
CA ASP A 68 0.81 12.02 -7.74
C ASP A 68 0.88 11.87 -6.22
N LEU A 69 2.03 11.44 -5.67
CA LEU A 69 2.24 11.30 -4.23
C LEU A 69 2.13 12.62 -3.47
N ALA A 70 2.69 13.70 -4.00
CA ALA A 70 2.61 15.03 -3.40
C ALA A 70 1.18 15.59 -3.33
N SER A 71 0.30 15.12 -4.22
CA SER A 71 -1.12 15.53 -4.25
C SER A 71 -2.04 14.66 -3.40
N ALA A 72 -1.53 13.59 -2.78
CA ALA A 72 -2.32 12.67 -1.98
C ALA A 72 -2.58 13.25 -0.57
N ASP A 73 -3.82 13.11 -0.09
CA ASP A 73 -4.15 13.41 1.30
C ASP A 73 -3.67 12.30 2.25
N LEU A 74 -3.51 11.08 1.72
CA LEU A 74 -2.97 9.92 2.42
C LEU A 74 -2.34 8.94 1.42
N VAL A 75 -1.13 8.49 1.72
CA VAL A 75 -0.51 7.35 1.03
C VAL A 75 -0.65 6.11 1.92
N VAL A 76 -1.14 5.02 1.34
CA VAL A 76 -1.31 3.72 1.99
C VAL A 76 -0.37 2.73 1.32
N GLY A 77 0.32 1.90 2.10
CA GLY A 77 1.15 0.86 1.53
C GLY A 77 1.63 -0.14 2.56
N PHE A 78 2.57 -0.98 2.16
CA PHE A 78 3.10 -2.05 2.97
C PHE A 78 4.62 -1.95 3.06
N ASN A 79 5.16 -1.51 4.22
CA ASN A 79 6.59 -1.26 4.43
C ASN A 79 7.16 0.01 3.74
N LEU A 80 6.29 0.96 3.37
CA LEU A 80 6.65 2.20 2.68
C LEU A 80 7.78 2.97 3.37
N ARG A 81 7.64 3.25 4.67
CA ARG A 81 8.57 4.15 5.38
C ARG A 81 9.97 3.57 5.47
N ARG A 82 10.05 2.26 5.64
CA ARG A 82 11.32 1.54 5.84
C ARG A 82 11.98 1.16 4.51
N PHE A 83 11.22 1.07 3.43
CA PHE A 83 11.73 0.54 2.17
C PHE A 83 11.37 1.40 0.96
N ASP A 84 10.10 1.42 0.53
CA ASP A 84 9.67 2.02 -0.74
C ASP A 84 10.05 3.51 -0.83
N TYR A 85 9.83 4.27 0.25
CA TYR A 85 10.24 5.67 0.30
C TYR A 85 11.76 5.82 0.20
N GLY A 86 12.53 4.90 0.78
CA GLY A 86 13.99 4.87 0.61
C GLY A 86 14.41 4.64 -0.85
N VAL A 87 13.72 3.75 -1.56
CA VAL A 87 13.93 3.49 -3.01
C VAL A 87 13.56 4.72 -3.85
N LEU A 88 12.46 5.40 -3.49
CA LEU A 88 11.94 6.55 -4.23
C LEU A 88 12.62 7.89 -3.88
N GLN A 89 13.29 7.98 -2.74
CA GLN A 89 13.89 9.22 -2.25
C GLN A 89 14.84 9.91 -3.25
N PRO A 90 15.66 9.20 -4.06
CA PRO A 90 16.51 9.83 -5.07
C PRO A 90 15.75 10.59 -6.17
N TYR A 91 14.47 10.29 -6.36
CA TYR A 91 13.61 10.95 -7.36
C TYR A 91 12.78 12.09 -6.76
N ALA A 92 12.75 12.22 -5.43
CA ALA A 92 11.91 13.17 -4.71
C ALA A 92 12.67 14.47 -4.41
N ALA A 93 11.97 15.60 -4.53
CA ALA A 93 12.50 16.92 -4.14
C ALA A 93 12.42 17.19 -2.63
N SER A 94 11.62 16.39 -1.90
CA SER A 94 11.39 16.50 -0.46
C SER A 94 11.44 15.13 0.21
N ASP A 95 11.58 15.10 1.53
CA ASP A 95 11.53 13.85 2.30
C ASP A 95 10.16 13.19 2.17
N LEU A 96 10.11 11.98 1.61
CA LEU A 96 8.86 11.25 1.43
C LEU A 96 8.26 10.81 2.77
N ASN A 97 9.05 10.73 3.84
CA ASN A 97 8.54 10.40 5.17
C ASN A 97 7.67 11.51 5.77
N SER A 98 7.70 12.74 5.22
CA SER A 98 6.80 13.81 5.63
C SER A 98 5.38 13.66 5.07
N LEU A 99 5.16 12.75 4.11
CA LEU A 99 3.83 12.50 3.56
C LEU A 99 2.91 11.90 4.64
N PRO A 100 1.63 12.31 4.70
CA PRO A 100 0.62 11.58 5.46
C PRO A 100 0.58 10.12 4.97
N THR A 101 1.01 9.19 5.82
CA THR A 101 1.22 7.79 5.42
C THR A 101 0.61 6.83 6.43
N LEU A 102 -0.10 5.83 5.90
CA LEU A 102 -0.49 4.63 6.61
C LEU A 102 0.36 3.47 6.09
N ASP A 103 1.36 3.09 6.86
CA ASP A 103 2.17 1.90 6.62
C ASP A 103 1.56 0.72 7.40
N MET A 104 0.99 -0.25 6.68
CA MET A 104 0.31 -1.38 7.29
C MET A 104 1.26 -2.27 8.08
N LEU A 105 2.48 -2.48 7.57
CA LEU A 105 3.45 -3.36 8.22
C LEU A 105 3.92 -2.75 9.53
N GLU A 106 4.14 -1.43 9.56
CA GLU A 106 4.47 -0.69 10.78
C GLU A 106 3.37 -0.87 11.84
N GLN A 107 2.09 -0.64 11.48
CA GLN A 107 0.96 -0.79 12.40
C GLN A 107 0.81 -2.22 12.93
N ILE A 108 1.02 -3.23 12.09
CA ILE A 108 0.90 -4.64 12.46
C ILE A 108 2.06 -5.02 13.40
N HIS A 109 3.28 -4.63 13.04
CA HIS A 109 4.46 -4.88 13.86
C HIS A 109 4.35 -4.21 15.24
N ALA A 110 3.83 -2.98 15.32
CA ALA A 110 3.61 -2.29 16.58
C ALA A 110 2.62 -3.03 17.51
N ARG A 111 1.66 -3.77 16.94
CA ARG A 111 0.67 -4.53 17.72
C ARG A 111 1.11 -5.95 18.08
N LEU A 112 1.83 -6.61 17.19
CA LEU A 112 2.17 -8.03 17.34
C LEU A 112 3.61 -8.25 17.85
N GLY A 113 4.50 -7.28 17.70
CA GLY A 113 5.94 -7.43 17.98
C GLY A 113 6.70 -8.26 16.95
N PHE A 114 6.05 -8.68 15.86
CA PHE A 114 6.67 -9.38 14.74
C PHE A 114 5.98 -8.98 13.42
N ARG A 115 6.66 -9.26 12.31
CA ARG A 115 6.20 -8.91 10.96
C ARG A 115 5.39 -10.05 10.35
N LEU A 116 4.41 -9.68 9.53
CA LEU A 116 3.67 -10.57 8.65
C LEU A 116 3.92 -10.11 7.22
N SER A 117 3.87 -11.02 6.24
CA SER A 117 3.95 -10.62 4.82
C SER A 117 2.59 -10.13 4.31
N LEU A 118 2.61 -9.31 3.26
CA LEU A 118 1.40 -8.90 2.54
C LEU A 118 0.59 -10.12 2.08
N GLY A 119 1.27 -11.09 1.44
CA GLY A 119 0.66 -12.33 0.97
C GLY A 119 -0.03 -13.13 2.07
N HIS A 120 0.58 -13.24 3.26
CA HIS A 120 -0.03 -13.94 4.41
C HIS A 120 -1.31 -13.25 4.88
N LEU A 121 -1.28 -11.91 4.99
CA LEU A 121 -2.46 -11.15 5.39
C LEU A 121 -3.57 -11.23 4.33
N ALA A 122 -3.21 -11.19 3.05
CA ALA A 122 -4.14 -11.33 1.94
C ALA A 122 -4.79 -12.72 1.91
N GLU A 123 -4.01 -13.79 2.10
CA GLU A 123 -4.50 -15.16 2.18
C GLU A 123 -5.48 -15.33 3.35
N GLU A 124 -5.11 -14.86 4.53
CA GLU A 124 -5.92 -15.08 5.73
C GLU A 124 -7.15 -14.16 5.83
N THR A 125 -7.01 -12.92 5.37
CA THR A 125 -8.09 -11.91 5.46
C THR A 125 -9.04 -11.98 4.29
N LEU A 126 -8.51 -12.09 3.06
CA LEU A 126 -9.27 -11.96 1.82
C LEU A 126 -9.51 -13.30 1.12
N ARG A 127 -8.93 -14.41 1.60
CA ARG A 127 -8.92 -15.70 0.92
C ARG A 127 -8.31 -15.63 -0.49
N ALA A 128 -7.38 -14.69 -0.68
CA ALA A 128 -6.62 -14.59 -1.92
C ALA A 128 -5.70 -15.81 -2.07
N ALA A 129 -5.48 -16.24 -3.32
CA ALA A 129 -4.48 -17.26 -3.60
C ALA A 129 -3.07 -16.73 -3.27
N LYS A 130 -2.14 -17.64 -2.96
CA LYS A 130 -0.73 -17.29 -2.75
C LYS A 130 -0.19 -16.57 -3.99
N THR A 131 0.27 -15.34 -3.81
CA THR A 131 0.96 -14.57 -4.84
C THR A 131 2.46 -14.88 -4.82
N ALA A 132 3.13 -14.53 -5.92
CA ALA A 132 4.57 -14.76 -6.09
C ALA A 132 5.40 -13.97 -5.04
N ASP A 133 6.64 -14.39 -4.86
CA ASP A 133 7.62 -13.78 -3.95
C ASP A 133 8.29 -12.56 -4.64
N GLY A 134 8.59 -11.48 -3.91
CA GLY A 134 9.29 -10.31 -4.45
C GLY A 134 10.68 -10.64 -5.05
N LEU A 135 11.30 -11.75 -4.63
CA LEU A 135 12.51 -12.28 -5.29
C LEU A 135 12.28 -12.62 -6.78
N GLN A 136 11.05 -12.99 -7.14
CA GLN A 136 10.67 -13.30 -8.51
C GLN A 136 10.55 -12.04 -9.38
N ALA A 137 10.08 -10.92 -8.82
CA ALA A 137 9.95 -9.64 -9.53
C ALA A 137 11.32 -9.11 -9.97
N LEU A 138 12.31 -9.17 -9.07
CA LEU A 138 13.68 -8.80 -9.40
C LEU A 138 14.28 -9.70 -10.50
N ALA A 139 14.01 -11.01 -10.47
CA ALA A 139 14.48 -11.92 -11.51
C ALA A 139 13.86 -11.60 -12.88
N TRP A 140 12.55 -11.29 -12.92
CA TRP A 140 11.88 -10.85 -14.15
C TRP A 140 12.46 -9.53 -14.69
N TRP A 141 12.75 -8.58 -13.80
CA TRP A 141 13.39 -7.33 -14.20
C TRP A 141 14.75 -7.58 -14.88
N LYS A 142 15.60 -8.40 -14.27
CA LYS A 142 16.91 -8.78 -14.83
C LYS A 142 16.80 -9.53 -16.16
N ALA A 143 15.72 -10.29 -16.36
CA ALA A 143 15.43 -10.97 -17.61
C ALA A 143 14.78 -10.07 -18.68
N GLY A 144 14.52 -8.79 -18.38
CA GLY A 144 13.83 -7.87 -19.29
C GLY A 144 12.31 -8.13 -19.41
N GLU A 145 11.73 -8.95 -18.53
CA GLU A 145 10.32 -9.34 -18.54
C GLU A 145 9.44 -8.29 -17.82
N VAL A 146 9.54 -7.03 -18.26
CA VAL A 146 8.94 -5.86 -17.59
C VAL A 146 7.43 -6.01 -17.36
N GLN A 147 6.71 -6.63 -18.30
CA GLN A 147 5.25 -6.83 -18.17
C GLN A 147 4.88 -7.72 -16.97
N LYS A 148 5.73 -8.67 -16.59
CA LYS A 148 5.49 -9.51 -15.40
C LYS A 148 5.70 -8.72 -14.11
N VAL A 149 6.73 -7.87 -14.07
CA VAL A 149 6.98 -6.95 -12.95
C VAL A 149 5.80 -5.99 -12.77
N ILE A 150 5.30 -5.43 -13.88
CA ILE A 150 4.11 -4.57 -13.87
C ILE A 150 2.88 -5.30 -13.33
N ALA A 151 2.61 -6.51 -13.84
CA ALA A 151 1.46 -7.29 -13.41
C ALA A 151 1.53 -7.66 -11.91
N TYR A 152 2.73 -7.97 -11.43
CA TYR A 152 2.98 -8.28 -10.02
C TYR A 152 2.78 -7.07 -9.10
N CYS A 153 3.47 -5.97 -9.37
CA CYS A 153 3.35 -4.74 -8.57
C CYS A 153 1.90 -4.21 -8.56
N ALA A 154 1.21 -4.26 -9.71
CA ALA A 154 -0.20 -3.90 -9.78
C ALA A 154 -1.09 -4.82 -8.92
N ALA A 155 -0.81 -6.13 -8.88
CA ALA A 155 -1.54 -7.06 -8.04
C ALA A 155 -1.32 -6.78 -6.54
N ASP A 156 -0.09 -6.47 -6.12
CA ASP A 156 0.23 -6.16 -4.72
C ASP A 156 -0.44 -4.87 -4.26
N VAL A 157 -0.54 -3.85 -5.12
CA VAL A 157 -1.35 -2.66 -4.84
C VAL A 157 -2.83 -3.00 -4.70
N GLN A 158 -3.39 -3.88 -5.54
CA GLN A 158 -4.79 -4.31 -5.40
C GLN A 158 -5.04 -5.05 -4.09
N LEU A 159 -4.13 -5.95 -3.70
CA LEU A 159 -4.21 -6.65 -2.41
C LEU A 159 -4.13 -5.67 -1.25
N THR A 160 -3.21 -4.71 -1.31
CA THR A 160 -3.07 -3.67 -0.29
C THR A 160 -4.32 -2.80 -0.21
N ALA A 161 -4.91 -2.39 -1.33
CA ALA A 161 -6.16 -1.63 -1.36
C ALA A 161 -7.34 -2.44 -0.76
N ALA A 162 -7.41 -3.73 -1.05
CA ALA A 162 -8.43 -4.62 -0.51
C ALA A 162 -8.28 -4.83 1.01
N LEU A 163 -7.05 -5.02 1.50
CA LEU A 163 -6.76 -5.08 2.94
C LEU A 163 -7.08 -3.76 3.64
N TYR A 164 -6.75 -2.63 3.02
CA TYR A 164 -7.08 -1.31 3.54
C TYR A 164 -8.60 -1.16 3.71
N ARG A 165 -9.37 -1.50 2.67
CA ARG A 165 -10.85 -1.50 2.71
C ARG A 165 -11.37 -2.39 3.83
N PHE A 166 -10.92 -3.65 3.89
CA PHE A 166 -11.36 -4.59 4.92
C PHE A 166 -11.06 -4.06 6.32
N GLY A 167 -9.82 -3.60 6.56
CA GLY A 167 -9.38 -3.07 7.84
C GLY A 167 -10.17 -1.84 8.28
N ARG A 168 -10.56 -0.95 7.35
CA ARG A 168 -11.44 0.19 7.65
C ARG A 168 -12.84 -0.23 8.05
N GLU A 169 -13.42 -1.18 7.32
CA GLU A 169 -14.79 -1.65 7.56
C GLU A 169 -14.90 -2.46 8.87
N HIS A 170 -13.92 -3.34 9.12
CA HIS A 170 -13.99 -4.34 10.18
C HIS A 170 -13.15 -3.97 11.42
N GLY A 171 -12.12 -3.14 11.27
CA GLY A 171 -11.19 -2.75 12.33
C GLY A 171 -10.22 -3.85 12.78
N TYR A 172 -10.04 -4.87 11.93
CA TYR A 172 -9.03 -5.91 12.13
C TYR A 172 -8.59 -6.48 10.78
N LEU A 173 -7.44 -7.16 10.76
CA LEU A 173 -7.04 -8.11 9.72
C LEU A 173 -6.91 -9.51 10.35
N LEU A 174 -6.83 -10.54 9.53
CA LEU A 174 -6.63 -11.93 9.97
C LEU A 174 -5.22 -12.40 9.67
N TYR A 175 -4.67 -13.23 10.54
CA TYR A 175 -3.42 -13.95 10.34
C TYR A 175 -3.48 -15.30 11.04
N ARG A 176 -2.64 -16.27 10.64
CA ARG A 176 -2.41 -17.49 11.43
C ARG A 176 -1.30 -17.33 12.45
N ASP A 177 -1.56 -17.74 13.68
CA ASP A 177 -0.54 -17.84 14.72
C ASP A 177 0.33 -19.10 14.56
N ARG A 178 1.26 -19.30 15.50
CA ARG A 178 2.18 -20.45 15.51
C ARG A 178 1.47 -21.80 15.69
N GLU A 179 0.23 -21.79 16.19
CA GLU A 179 -0.60 -22.98 16.37
C GLU A 179 -1.54 -23.21 15.16
N GLY A 180 -1.44 -22.37 14.12
CA GLY A 180 -2.25 -22.45 12.91
C GLY A 180 -3.67 -21.88 13.07
N ARG A 181 -3.98 -21.25 14.20
CA ARG A 181 -5.29 -20.66 14.48
C ARG A 181 -5.42 -19.33 13.75
N ALA A 182 -6.60 -19.07 13.18
CA ALA A 182 -6.90 -17.75 12.63
C ALA A 182 -7.15 -16.76 13.78
N VAL A 183 -6.32 -15.72 13.86
CA VAL A 183 -6.34 -14.70 14.89
C VAL A 183 -6.56 -13.33 14.25
N ARG A 184 -7.27 -12.45 14.97
CA ARG A 184 -7.45 -11.06 14.57
C ARG A 184 -6.30 -10.20 15.06
N VAL A 185 -5.70 -9.42 14.16
CA VAL A 185 -4.88 -8.27 14.53
C VAL A 185 -5.76 -7.02 14.41
N PRO A 186 -6.10 -6.33 15.53
CA PRO A 186 -6.83 -5.08 15.46
C PRO A 186 -6.08 -4.07 14.58
N VAL A 187 -6.78 -3.27 13.78
CA VAL A 187 -6.17 -2.19 12.99
C VAL A 187 -6.98 -0.90 13.11
N ASP A 188 -6.32 0.23 12.93
CA ASP A 188 -6.97 1.53 12.86
C ASP A 188 -6.54 2.23 11.58
N PHE A 189 -7.40 2.15 10.57
CA PHE A 189 -7.17 2.67 9.23
C PHE A 189 -8.03 3.91 8.92
N GLY A 190 -8.61 4.55 9.96
CA GLY A 190 -9.50 5.69 9.80
C GLY A 190 -10.97 5.28 9.56
N GLN A 191 -11.88 6.07 10.15
CA GLN A 191 -13.15 5.68 10.77
C GLN A 191 -14.13 4.72 10.06
N LYS A 192 -14.82 3.97 10.94
CA LYS A 192 -16.02 3.13 10.77
C LYS A 192 -17.33 3.92 10.88
N SER A 193 -18.34 3.49 10.13
CA SER A 193 -19.73 3.45 10.62
C SER A 193 -20.50 2.26 10.02
N VAL A 194 -20.22 1.05 10.50
CA VAL A 194 -21.26 0.00 10.51
C VAL A 194 -21.81 -0.04 11.94
N ARG A 195 -23.00 0.51 12.12
CA ARG A 195 -23.83 0.22 13.28
C ARG A 195 -24.16 -1.27 13.22
N ASN A 196 -23.52 -2.10 14.04
CA ASN A 196 -24.14 -3.39 14.35
C ASN A 196 -25.32 -3.13 15.30
N PRO A 197 -26.53 -3.65 15.01
CA PRO A 197 -27.58 -3.69 16.02
C PRO A 197 -27.12 -4.56 17.21
N PRO A 198 -27.60 -4.28 18.43
CA PRO A 198 -27.26 -5.09 19.60
C PRO A 198 -27.65 -6.54 19.37
N ALA A 199 -26.71 -7.44 19.69
CA ALA A 199 -26.95 -8.87 19.73
C ALA A 199 -27.80 -9.19 20.98
N ASP A 200 -29.10 -8.97 20.88
CA ASP A 200 -30.11 -9.51 21.79
C ASP A 200 -31.34 -9.86 20.97
N ARG A 201 -31.43 -11.14 20.58
CA ARG A 201 -32.62 -11.98 20.38
C ARG A 201 -32.26 -13.17 19.50
N LEU A 202 -32.00 -14.30 20.15
CA LEU A 202 -32.70 -15.58 19.95
C LEU A 202 -32.55 -16.40 21.22
#